data_AF-A0A8C5NVC2-F1
#
_entry.id   AF-A0A8C5NVC2-F1
#
_cell.length_a   1.000
_cell.length_b   1.000
_cell.length_c   1.000
_cell.angle_alpha   90.00
_cell.angle_beta   90.00
_cell.angle_gamma   90.00
#
_symmetry.space_group_name_H-M   'P 1'
#
loop_
_entity.id
_entity.type
_entity.pdbx_description
1 polymer ?
#
loop_
_entity_poly.entity_id
_entity_poly.type
_entity_poly.pdbx_seq_one_letter_code
_entity_poly.pdbx_strand_id
1 'polypeptide(L)'
;MGAVVTRRFLECLLGLYFLSHIPITLFVDLQAVLSPELYPVEFTDLKNWYSKEFKDPLMQDPPVWFKSFVFCELVFQLPFFPIAAYAFFKGSCRWIRTPAIIYSVHTITTLIPILYTILLEDFSRASAFKGQRPETLRERL
;
A
#
# COMPACT_ATOMS: atom_id res chain seq x y z
N MET A 1 4.44 -29.72 19.84
CA MET A 1 3.50 -29.63 18.70
C MET A 1 2.91 -28.24 18.51
N GLY A 2 2.41 -27.55 19.57
CA GLY A 2 1.77 -26.23 19.43
C GLY A 2 2.61 -25.15 18.71
N ALA A 3 3.89 -24.98 19.06
CA ALA A 3 4.75 -23.96 18.46
C ALA A 3 4.97 -24.12 16.93
N VAL A 4 4.98 -25.36 16.43
CA VAL A 4 5.15 -25.63 14.98
C VAL A 4 3.88 -25.27 14.22
N VAL A 5 2.71 -25.57 14.80
CA VAL A 5 1.40 -25.22 14.21
C VAL A 5 1.22 -23.70 14.20
N THR A 6 1.51 -23.01 15.30
CA THR A 6 1.44 -21.54 15.37
C THR A 6 2.36 -20.89 14.35
N ARG A 7 3.60 -21.36 14.23
CA ARG A 7 4.54 -20.85 13.23
C ARG A 7 4.02 -21.05 11.81
N ARG A 8 3.46 -22.22 11.52
CA ARG A 8 2.95 -22.53 10.18
C ARG A 8 1.73 -21.68 9.82
N PHE A 9 0.88 -21.42 10.80
CA PHE A 9 -0.25 -20.51 10.65
C PHE A 9 0.22 -19.08 10.34
N LEU A 10 1.22 -18.56 11.08
CA LEU A 10 1.81 -17.25 10.82
C LEU A 10 2.45 -17.17 9.42
N GLU A 11 3.18 -18.20 9.00
CA GLU A 11 3.73 -18.28 7.63
C GLU A 11 2.60 -18.22 6.59
N CYS A 12 1.48 -18.91 6.80
CA CYS A 12 0.33 -18.83 5.90
C CYS A 12 -0.30 -17.42 5.87
N LEU A 13 -0.49 -16.80 7.04
CA LEU A 13 -1.02 -15.44 7.14
C LEU A 13 -0.12 -14.42 6.42
N LEU A 14 1.20 -14.52 6.59
CA LEU A 14 2.15 -13.67 5.88
C LEU A 14 2.11 -13.92 4.37
N GLY A 15 1.98 -15.19 3.96
CA GLY A 15 1.79 -15.53 2.54
C GLY A 15 0.54 -14.88 1.94
N LEU A 16 -0.59 -14.94 2.66
CA LEU A 16 -1.85 -14.30 2.25
C LEU A 16 -1.72 -12.78 2.20
N TYR A 17 -1.04 -12.17 3.17
CA TYR A 17 -0.74 -10.75 3.20
C TYR A 17 0.01 -10.31 1.94
N PHE A 18 1.12 -10.99 1.59
CA PHE A 18 1.87 -10.65 0.37
C PHE A 18 1.07 -10.93 -0.91
N LEU A 19 0.27 -11.99 -0.92
CA LEU A 19 -0.58 -12.32 -2.06
C LEU A 19 -1.66 -11.27 -2.29
N SER A 20 -2.29 -10.74 -1.24
CA SER A 20 -3.33 -9.72 -1.37
C SER A 20 -2.79 -8.36 -1.80
N HIS A 21 -1.53 -8.05 -1.47
CA HIS A 21 -0.89 -6.80 -1.87
C HIS A 21 -0.63 -6.74 -3.38
N ILE A 22 -0.44 -7.88 -4.07
CA ILE A 22 -0.21 -7.90 -5.52
C ILE A 22 -1.35 -7.21 -6.29
N PRO A 23 -2.62 -7.64 -6.20
CA PRO A 23 -3.70 -6.98 -6.92
C PRO A 23 -3.98 -5.56 -6.41
N ILE A 24 -3.83 -5.30 -5.10
CA ILE A 24 -4.05 -3.96 -4.53
C ILE A 24 -3.05 -2.98 -5.14
N THR A 25 -1.76 -3.30 -5.10
CA THR A 25 -0.72 -2.42 -5.64
C THR A 25 -0.87 -2.27 -7.16
N LEU A 26 -1.08 -3.35 -7.90
CA LEU A 26 -1.24 -3.28 -9.36
C LEU A 26 -2.42 -2.41 -9.79
N PHE A 27 -3.59 -2.60 -9.16
CA PHE A 27 -4.84 -2.01 -9.61
C PHE A 27 -5.21 -0.71 -8.89
N VAL A 28 -4.61 -0.39 -7.76
CA VAL A 28 -4.95 0.82 -6.98
C VAL A 28 -3.73 1.72 -6.85
N ASP A 29 -2.69 1.27 -6.14
CA ASP A 29 -1.56 2.13 -5.75
C ASP A 29 -0.81 2.67 -6.97
N LEU A 30 -0.51 1.81 -7.95
CA LEU A 30 0.25 2.20 -9.15
C LEU A 30 -0.46 3.24 -10.02
N GLN A 31 -1.79 3.40 -9.90
CA GLN A 31 -2.49 4.48 -10.61
C GLN A 31 -2.07 5.88 -10.13
N ALA A 32 -1.39 6.01 -8.98
CA ALA A 32 -0.83 7.27 -8.52
C ALA A 32 0.39 7.73 -9.36
N VAL A 33 1.07 6.79 -10.04
CA VAL A 33 2.30 7.06 -10.83
C VAL A 33 2.18 6.71 -12.30
N LEU A 34 1.32 5.76 -12.66
CA LEU A 34 1.09 5.32 -14.04
C LEU A 34 -0.05 6.13 -14.70
N SER A 35 0.00 6.21 -16.04
CA SER A 35 -1.05 6.89 -16.81
C SER A 35 -2.39 6.16 -16.67
N PRO A 36 -3.51 6.87 -16.47
CA PRO A 36 -4.85 6.28 -16.47
C PRO A 36 -5.19 5.49 -17.76
N GLU A 37 -4.54 5.81 -18.88
CA GLU A 37 -4.73 5.11 -20.17
C GLU A 37 -4.29 3.64 -20.14
N LEU A 38 -3.42 3.26 -19.19
CA LEU A 38 -2.97 1.88 -19.01
C LEU A 38 -4.00 1.02 -18.26
N TYR A 39 -5.03 1.65 -17.69
CA TYR A 39 -6.01 0.99 -16.85
C TYR A 39 -7.38 0.91 -17.53
N PRO A 40 -8.06 -0.24 -17.43
CA PRO A 40 -9.49 -0.32 -17.67
C PRO A 40 -10.25 0.74 -16.88
N VAL A 41 -11.36 1.20 -17.45
CA VAL A 41 -12.23 2.24 -16.87
C VAL A 41 -12.72 1.81 -15.50
N GLU A 42 -13.00 0.52 -15.32
CA GLU A 42 -13.51 -0.06 -14.07
C GLU A 42 -12.54 0.15 -12.89
N PHE A 43 -11.23 0.00 -13.12
CA PHE A 43 -10.23 0.22 -12.07
C PHE A 43 -10.01 1.70 -11.79
N THR A 44 -10.11 2.54 -12.82
CA THR A 44 -10.03 4.00 -12.66
C THR A 44 -11.24 4.51 -11.85
N ASP A 45 -12.43 4.01 -12.16
CA ASP A 45 -13.66 4.30 -11.44
C ASP A 45 -13.61 3.79 -10.01
N LEU A 46 -13.07 2.59 -9.78
CA LEU A 46 -12.85 2.06 -8.43
C LEU A 46 -11.94 2.98 -7.61
N LYS A 47 -10.80 3.42 -8.18
CA LYS A 47 -9.89 4.35 -7.51
C LYS A 47 -10.58 5.68 -7.22
N ASN A 48 -11.33 6.23 -8.18
CA ASN A 48 -12.03 7.50 -8.03
C ASN A 48 -13.14 7.42 -6.99
N TRP A 49 -13.90 6.32 -6.98
CA TRP A 49 -14.91 6.03 -5.96
C TRP A 49 -14.25 5.93 -4.58
N TYR A 50 -13.20 5.13 -4.43
CA TYR A 50 -12.46 4.98 -3.17
C TYR A 50 -11.95 6.34 -2.66
N SER A 51 -11.28 7.08 -3.54
CA SER A 51 -10.70 8.39 -3.22
C SER A 51 -11.78 9.37 -2.74
N LYS A 52 -12.99 9.32 -3.35
CA LYS A 52 -14.11 10.19 -3.00
C LYS A 52 -14.81 9.76 -1.71
N GLU A 53 -15.07 8.46 -1.55
CA GLU A 53 -15.78 7.89 -0.41
C GLU A 53 -14.98 8.05 0.89
N PHE A 54 -13.69 7.73 0.84
CA PHE A 54 -12.79 7.81 1.98
C PHE A 54 -12.05 9.15 2.10
N LYS A 55 -12.33 10.09 1.19
CA LYS A 55 -11.69 11.42 1.14
C LYS A 55 -10.15 11.34 1.20
N ASP A 56 -9.57 10.30 0.61
CA ASP A 56 -8.13 10.02 0.69
C ASP A 56 -7.34 11.10 -0.07
N PRO A 57 -6.61 11.99 0.64
CA PRO A 57 -5.92 13.09 0.00
C PRO A 57 -4.73 12.62 -0.85
N LEU A 58 -4.11 11.49 -0.48
CA LEU A 58 -2.94 10.96 -1.17
C LEU A 58 -3.32 10.30 -2.50
N MET A 59 -4.53 9.78 -2.63
CA MET A 59 -5.02 9.16 -3.87
C MET A 59 -5.79 10.12 -4.78
N GLN A 60 -6.35 11.20 -4.23
CA GLN A 60 -7.00 12.27 -5.00
C GLN A 60 -5.98 13.16 -5.72
N ASP A 61 -4.99 13.69 -5.00
CA ASP A 61 -3.93 14.54 -5.54
C ASP A 61 -2.56 14.09 -5.00
N PRO A 62 -2.00 12.98 -5.53
CA PRO A 62 -0.79 12.38 -5.00
C PRO A 62 0.41 13.35 -5.06
N PRO A 63 0.97 13.76 -3.90
CA PRO A 63 2.13 14.63 -3.88
C PRO A 63 3.39 13.91 -4.38
N VAL A 64 4.38 14.67 -4.83
CA VAL A 64 5.60 14.12 -5.46
C VAL A 64 6.34 13.15 -4.54
N TRP A 65 6.38 13.42 -3.23
CA TRP A 65 7.00 12.51 -2.26
C TRP A 65 6.26 11.18 -2.17
N PHE A 66 4.93 11.17 -2.25
CA PHE A 66 4.11 9.95 -2.19
C PHE A 66 4.28 9.14 -3.48
N LYS A 67 4.26 9.81 -4.63
CA LYS A 67 4.60 9.20 -5.93
C LYS A 67 5.98 8.55 -5.91
N SER A 68 6.95 9.14 -5.22
CA SER A 68 8.28 8.55 -5.08
C SER A 68 8.26 7.25 -4.27
N PHE A 69 7.40 7.15 -3.25
CA PHE A 69 7.21 5.88 -2.53
C PHE A 69 6.53 4.84 -3.40
N VAL A 70 5.40 5.17 -4.04
CA VAL A 70 4.70 4.25 -4.96
C VAL A 70 5.62 3.75 -6.09
N PHE A 71 6.51 4.61 -6.58
CA PHE A 71 7.55 4.20 -7.54
C PHE A 71 8.54 3.19 -6.95
N CYS A 72 8.98 3.37 -5.70
CA CYS A 72 9.77 2.36 -4.99
C CYS A 72 8.99 1.05 -4.80
N GLU A 73 7.68 1.12 -4.55
CA GLU A 73 6.83 -0.07 -4.45
C GLU A 73 6.81 -0.83 -5.78
N LEU A 74 6.62 -0.12 -6.89
CA LEU A 74 6.67 -0.67 -8.25
C LEU A 74 7.99 -1.41 -8.53
N VAL A 75 9.13 -0.78 -8.21
CA VAL A 75 10.46 -1.29 -8.59
C VAL A 75 10.94 -2.39 -7.65
N PHE A 76 10.66 -2.29 -6.35
CA PHE A 76 11.26 -3.18 -5.34
C PHE A 76 10.24 -4.08 -4.65
N GLN A 77 9.10 -3.56 -4.23
CA GLN A 77 8.14 -4.35 -3.45
C GLN A 77 7.31 -5.28 -4.34
N LEU A 78 6.82 -4.79 -5.47
CA LEU A 78 5.96 -5.56 -6.37
C LEU A 78 6.65 -6.82 -6.91
N PRO A 79 7.93 -6.81 -7.37
CA PRO A 79 8.64 -8.03 -7.73
C PRO A 79 8.91 -8.95 -6.53
N PHE A 80 9.00 -8.38 -5.32
CA PHE A 80 9.25 -9.13 -4.09
C PHE A 80 8.00 -9.85 -3.57
N PHE A 81 6.79 -9.30 -3.74
CA PHE A 81 5.54 -9.89 -3.26
C PHE A 81 5.32 -11.35 -3.67
N PRO A 82 5.41 -11.76 -4.96
CA PRO A 82 5.22 -13.16 -5.32
C PRO A 82 6.32 -14.07 -4.77
N ILE A 83 7.56 -13.57 -4.66
CA ILE A 83 8.70 -14.28 -4.07
C ILE A 83 8.44 -14.55 -2.58
N ALA A 84 7.99 -13.53 -1.85
CA ALA A 84 7.64 -13.61 -0.44
C ALA A 84 6.43 -14.53 -0.23
N ALA A 85 5.35 -14.34 -0.98
CA ALA A 85 4.16 -15.18 -0.92
C ALA A 85 4.52 -16.66 -1.11
N TYR A 86 5.31 -16.98 -2.14
CA TYR A 86 5.80 -18.34 -2.38
C TYR A 86 6.62 -18.87 -1.20
N ALA A 87 7.60 -18.11 -0.70
CA ALA A 87 8.48 -18.56 0.36
C ALA A 87 7.73 -18.82 1.68
N PHE A 88 6.76 -17.97 2.02
CA PHE A 88 5.92 -18.10 3.20
C PHE A 88 4.91 -19.26 3.05
N PHE A 89 4.24 -19.39 1.90
CA PHE A 89 3.37 -20.53 1.65
C PHE A 89 4.10 -21.87 1.57
N LYS A 90 5.30 -21.92 1.00
CA LYS A 90 6.11 -23.15 0.97
C LYS A 90 6.60 -23.53 2.38
N GLY A 91 6.94 -22.53 3.19
CA GLY A 91 7.54 -22.74 4.50
C GLY A 91 8.99 -23.19 4.42
N SER A 92 9.66 -23.20 5.58
CA SER A 92 11.07 -23.63 5.74
C SER A 92 12.11 -22.89 4.86
N CYS A 93 11.73 -21.82 4.17
CA CYS A 93 12.62 -21.00 3.34
C CYS A 93 13.40 -20.02 4.20
N ARG A 94 14.51 -20.45 4.82
CA ARG A 94 15.32 -19.59 5.72
C ARG A 94 15.84 -18.31 5.06
N TRP A 95 16.07 -18.34 3.76
CA TRP A 95 16.57 -17.19 2.98
C TRP A 95 15.59 -16.02 2.92
N ILE A 96 14.28 -16.22 3.15
CA ILE A 96 13.29 -15.13 3.08
C ILE A 96 13.39 -14.15 4.24
N ARG A 97 14.06 -14.55 5.34
CA ARG A 97 14.12 -13.74 6.56
C ARG A 97 14.77 -12.37 6.34
N THR A 98 15.93 -12.32 5.70
CA THR A 98 16.64 -11.05 5.50
C THR A 98 15.90 -10.12 4.53
N PRO A 99 15.45 -10.59 3.35
CA PRO A 99 14.62 -9.77 2.45
C PRO A 99 13.32 -9.28 3.09
N ALA A 100 12.64 -10.13 3.88
CA ALA A 100 11.41 -9.74 4.57
C ALA A 100 11.67 -8.63 5.61
N ILE A 101 12.79 -8.68 6.34
CA ILE A 101 13.16 -7.60 7.27
C ILE A 101 13.43 -6.29 6.50
N ILE A 102 14.16 -6.35 5.38
CA ILE A 102 14.43 -5.16 4.55
C ILE A 102 13.12 -4.57 4.04
N TYR A 103 12.22 -5.40 3.52
CA TYR A 103 10.88 -4.99 3.11
C TYR A 103 10.13 -4.31 4.26
N SER A 104 10.05 -4.94 5.44
CA SER A 104 9.34 -4.39 6.59
C SER A 104 9.91 -3.05 7.04
N VAL A 105 11.23 -2.90 7.06
CA VAL A 105 11.89 -1.62 7.41
C VAL A 105 11.52 -0.54 6.40
N HIS A 106 11.54 -0.87 5.11
CA HIS A 106 11.13 0.07 4.07
C HIS A 106 9.66 0.48 4.22
N THR A 107 8.73 -0.48 4.36
CA THR A 107 7.30 -0.23 4.55
C THR A 107 7.02 0.63 5.79
N ILE A 108 7.70 0.37 6.91
CA ILE A 108 7.58 1.21 8.12
C ILE A 108 8.05 2.65 7.83
N THR A 109 9.16 2.79 7.10
CA THR A 109 9.73 4.09 6.78
C THR A 109 8.82 4.92 5.87
N THR A 110 8.15 4.30 4.90
CA THR A 110 7.19 4.99 4.03
C THR A 110 5.88 5.31 4.76
N LEU A 111 5.49 4.51 5.75
CA LEU A 111 4.30 4.76 6.57
C LEU A 111 4.41 6.01 7.46
N ILE A 112 5.60 6.36 7.94
CA ILE A 112 5.81 7.52 8.82
C ILE A 112 5.28 8.83 8.19
N PRO A 113 5.72 9.24 6.98
CA PRO A 113 5.21 10.46 6.33
C PRO A 113 3.75 10.35 5.93
N ILE A 114 3.25 9.16 5.58
CA ILE A 114 1.83 8.92 5.28
C ILE A 114 0.98 9.21 6.53
N LEU A 115 1.34 8.62 7.68
CA LEU A 115 0.65 8.85 8.94
C LEU A 115 0.76 10.28 9.40
N TYR A 116 1.93 10.91 9.23
CA TYR A 116 2.11 12.33 9.52
C TYR A 116 1.14 13.18 8.70
N THR A 117 1.04 12.92 7.40
CA THR A 117 0.15 13.65 6.49
C THR A 117 -1.31 13.49 6.91
N ILE A 118 -1.75 12.24 7.12
CA ILE A 118 -3.13 11.93 7.51
C ILE A 118 -3.48 12.59 8.86
N LEU A 119 -2.61 12.47 9.86
CA LEU A 119 -2.94 12.89 11.22
C LEU A 119 -2.73 14.39 11.47
N LEU A 120 -1.72 15.01 10.85
CA LEU A 120 -1.23 16.33 11.23
C LEU A 120 -1.32 17.38 10.12
N GLU A 121 -1.45 16.99 8.85
CA GLU A 121 -1.49 17.98 7.78
C GLU A 121 -2.82 18.75 7.77
N ASP A 122 -2.72 20.05 7.47
CA ASP A 122 -3.86 20.93 7.31
C ASP A 122 -4.26 21.02 5.83
N PHE A 123 -5.25 20.22 5.46
CA PHE A 123 -5.82 20.20 4.12
C PHE A 123 -6.69 21.44 3.81
N SER A 124 -6.83 22.40 4.72
CA SER A 124 -7.61 23.64 4.49
C SER A 124 -7.01 24.55 3.40
N ARG A 125 -5.69 24.48 3.19
CA ARG A 125 -4.97 25.33 2.22
C ARG A 125 -4.75 24.66 0.87
N ALA A 126 -5.02 23.36 0.75
CA ALA A 126 -4.80 22.62 -0.48
C ALA A 126 -5.96 22.86 -1.45
N SER A 127 -5.70 23.66 -2.50
CA SER A 127 -6.67 24.06 -3.52
C SER A 127 -7.19 22.90 -4.39
N ALA A 128 -6.56 21.73 -4.30
CA ALA A 128 -6.95 20.51 -5.02
C ALA A 128 -8.28 19.92 -4.51
N PHE A 129 -8.65 20.18 -3.25
CA PHE A 129 -9.78 19.51 -2.59
C PHE A 129 -11.09 20.31 -2.61
N LYS A 130 -11.56 20.77 -3.78
CA LYS A 130 -12.84 21.50 -3.89
C LYS A 130 -14.04 20.64 -3.40
N GLY A 131 -14.34 20.71 -2.10
CA GLY A 131 -15.48 20.07 -1.44
C GLY A 131 -15.31 18.61 -1.04
N GLN A 132 -14.15 17.99 -1.28
CA GLN A 132 -13.87 16.56 -0.99
C GLN A 132 -12.75 16.33 0.03
N ARG A 133 -12.34 17.39 0.75
CA ARG A 133 -11.32 17.31 1.80
C ARG A 133 -11.84 16.61 3.05
N PRO A 134 -10.96 15.90 3.79
CA PRO A 134 -11.27 15.45 5.14
C PRO A 134 -11.13 16.62 6.14
N GLU A 135 -12.23 17.00 6.78
CA GLU A 135 -12.30 18.14 7.71
C GLU A 135 -12.18 17.70 9.18
N THR A 136 -12.52 16.45 9.48
CA THR A 136 -12.45 15.90 10.84
C THR A 136 -11.48 14.72 10.91
N LEU A 137 -10.98 14.41 12.10
CA LEU A 137 -10.14 13.22 12.32
C LEU A 137 -10.84 11.91 11.91
N ARG A 138 -12.17 11.84 12.03
CA ARG A 138 -12.95 10.66 11.62
C ARG A 138 -13.03 10.47 10.12
N GLU A 139 -12.89 11.53 9.35
CA GLU A 139 -12.83 11.45 7.89
C GLU A 139 -11.43 11.12 7.37
N ARG A 140 -10.42 11.19 8.24
CA ARG A 140 -9.02 10.91 7.94
C ARG A 140 -8.62 9.47 8.27
N LEU A 141 -9.41 8.75 9.07
CA LEU A 141 -9.15 7.41 9.60
C LEU A 141 -10.15 6.41 9.01
#